data_AF-A0A1U9N670-F1
#
_entry.id   AF-A0A1U9N670-F1
#
_cell.length_a   1.000
_cell.length_b   1.000
_cell.length_c   1.000
_cell.angle_alpha   90.00
_cell.angle_beta   90.00
_cell.angle_gamma   90.00
#
_symmetry.space_group_name_H-M   'P 1'
#
loop_
_entity.id
_entity.type
_entity.pdbx_description
1 polymer ?
#
loop_
_entity_poly.entity_id
_entity_poly.type
_entity_poly.pdbx_seq_one_letter_code
_entity_poly.pdbx_strand_id
1 'polypeptide(L)'
;MIREYAVNPEVICSSVEILQRFFSDFGADKGRVIGAIPHQWYRDIERRIQLLGLTTIAKRKCFDNLRSFEKSSLVKRDGKPLDAHTWVEKAKLLNGQEIFEGILSDQVSVDEKLYDYRNMLESVPADWDIEQTKSVQRDALLISSAIEKSLRFSNRPVLFIDPYFDPLHEDSRTPIINCISSITAGRFGLKKIFIHTCEQQDIDYRRRKIRTDIERGMNECVQPLLPQGFEVELWVWPNNYIHDRFVITNHVGYAYGHGLSAAQFQDAIQVNINRISESARQFEYRRFSTAAGRLGDEIFIVGA
;
A
#
# COMPACT_ATOMS: atom_id res chain seq x y z
N MET A 1 -6.16 4.66 2.58
CA MET A 1 -6.76 3.73 3.57
C MET A 1 -5.73 3.06 4.50
N ILE A 2 -4.50 3.57 4.62
CA ILE A 2 -3.52 3.15 5.65
C ILE A 2 -3.09 4.40 6.41
N ARG A 3 -2.74 4.26 7.68
CA ARG A 3 -2.16 5.27 8.56
C ARG A 3 -0.81 4.81 9.10
N GLU A 4 0.16 5.72 9.16
CA GLU A 4 1.50 5.53 9.73
C GLU A 4 1.53 6.07 11.17
N TYR A 5 1.99 5.22 12.09
CA TYR A 5 2.17 5.57 13.49
C TYR A 5 3.62 5.41 13.89
N ALA A 6 4.12 6.32 14.73
CA ALA A 6 5.37 6.11 15.45
C ALA A 6 5.04 5.33 16.74
N VAL A 7 5.71 4.21 16.97
CA VAL A 7 5.38 3.32 18.11
C VAL A 7 6.61 3.14 18.98
N ASN A 8 6.55 3.53 20.25
CA ASN A 8 7.67 3.37 21.18
C ASN A 8 7.89 1.87 21.52
N PRO A 9 9.05 1.27 21.17
CA PRO A 9 9.37 -0.12 21.52
C PRO A 9 9.27 -0.43 23.02
N GLU A 10 9.57 0.56 23.87
CA GLU A 10 9.52 0.39 25.32
C GLU A 10 8.11 0.13 25.81
N VAL A 11 7.16 0.89 25.28
CA VAL A 11 5.77 0.86 25.70
C VAL A 11 5.10 -0.42 25.24
N ILE A 12 5.31 -0.83 23.99
CA ILE A 12 4.70 -2.07 23.49
C ILE A 12 5.28 -3.33 24.12
N CYS A 13 6.48 -3.25 24.70
CA CYS A 13 7.13 -4.35 25.40
C CYS A 13 7.09 -4.19 26.93
N SER A 14 6.26 -3.30 27.48
CA SER A 14 6.16 -3.14 28.94
C SER A 14 5.42 -4.28 29.62
N SER A 15 4.53 -4.98 28.90
CA SER A 15 3.84 -6.18 29.38
C SER A 15 3.49 -7.13 28.22
N VAL A 16 3.16 -8.38 28.54
CA VAL A 16 2.77 -9.39 27.55
C VAL A 16 1.42 -9.03 26.92
N GLU A 17 0.50 -8.48 27.70
CA GLU A 17 -0.83 -8.07 27.27
C GLU A 17 -0.75 -6.92 26.24
N ILE A 18 0.10 -5.93 26.51
CA ILE A 18 0.30 -4.80 25.59
C ILE A 18 0.97 -5.29 24.29
N LEU A 19 1.95 -6.21 24.38
CA LEU A 19 2.58 -6.80 23.22
C LEU A 19 1.58 -7.61 22.37
N GLN A 20 0.71 -8.40 23.00
CA GLN A 20 -0.36 -9.13 22.31
C GLN A 20 -1.34 -8.19 21.62
N ARG A 21 -1.77 -7.13 22.32
CA ARG A 21 -2.61 -6.08 21.75
C ARG A 21 -1.94 -5.43 20.54
N PHE A 22 -0.66 -5.09 20.64
CA PHE A 22 0.11 -4.55 19.51
C PHE A 22 0.08 -5.46 18.28
N PHE A 23 0.26 -6.77 18.43
CA PHE A 23 0.13 -7.70 17.30
C PHE A 23 -1.30 -7.78 16.74
N SER A 24 -2.32 -7.51 17.55
CA SER A 24 -3.73 -7.46 17.15
C SER A 24 -4.12 -6.14 16.50
N ASP A 25 -3.55 -5.01 16.92
CA ASP A 25 -3.93 -3.68 16.43
C ASP A 25 -3.19 -3.30 15.15
N PHE A 26 -1.93 -3.73 15.01
CA PHE A 26 -1.08 -3.38 13.88
C PHE A 26 -1.08 -4.42 12.75
N GLY A 27 -0.79 -3.92 11.55
CA GLY A 27 -0.80 -4.67 10.29
C GLY A 27 -1.25 -3.78 9.15
N ALA A 28 -0.51 -3.80 8.04
CA ALA A 28 -0.89 -3.05 6.84
C ALA A 28 -2.27 -3.47 6.32
N ASP A 29 -2.64 -4.74 6.48
CA ASP A 29 -3.97 -5.32 6.20
C ASP A 29 -5.07 -4.82 7.14
N LYS A 30 -4.70 -4.35 8.34
CA LYS A 30 -5.58 -3.64 9.30
C LYS A 30 -5.54 -2.11 9.12
N GLY A 31 -4.79 -1.63 8.14
CA GLY A 31 -4.65 -0.22 7.83
C GLY A 31 -3.66 0.53 8.72
N ARG A 32 -2.88 -0.15 9.57
CA ARG A 32 -1.92 0.49 10.47
C ARG A 32 -0.51 0.03 10.17
N VAL A 33 0.33 0.96 9.73
CA VAL A 33 1.77 0.74 9.50
C VAL A 33 2.58 1.53 10.51
N ILE A 34 3.85 1.15 10.64
CA ILE A 34 4.76 1.64 11.67
C ILE A 34 5.87 2.40 10.98
N GLY A 35 6.08 3.66 11.37
CA GLY A 35 7.28 4.38 11.00
C GLY A 35 8.47 3.87 11.80
N ALA A 36 9.51 3.39 11.12
CA ALA A 36 10.70 2.85 11.78
C ALA A 36 11.51 3.94 12.50
N ILE A 37 11.21 4.19 13.78
CA ILE A 37 11.91 5.16 14.63
C ILE A 37 12.37 4.49 15.92
N PRO A 38 13.68 4.47 16.23
CA PRO A 38 14.80 4.75 15.32
C PRO A 38 14.87 3.71 14.20
N HIS A 39 15.83 3.84 13.28
CA HIS A 39 16.09 2.85 12.21
C HIS A 39 16.18 1.39 12.70
N GLN A 40 16.59 1.20 13.96
CA GLN A 40 16.73 -0.11 14.60
C GLN A 40 15.48 -0.57 15.35
N TRP A 41 14.31 0.03 15.11
CA TRP A 41 13.04 -0.29 15.78
C TRP A 41 12.77 -1.80 15.90
N TYR A 42 12.97 -2.55 14.81
CA TYR A 42 12.83 -4.02 14.81
C TYR A 42 13.77 -4.69 15.83
N ARG A 43 15.05 -4.31 15.83
CA ARG A 43 16.07 -4.89 16.73
C ARG A 43 15.86 -4.50 18.19
N ASP A 44 15.30 -3.31 18.43
CA ASP A 44 14.98 -2.85 19.78
C ASP A 44 13.86 -3.69 20.39
N ILE A 45 12.82 -4.00 19.60
CA ILE A 45 11.72 -4.87 20.03
C ILE A 45 12.21 -6.31 20.22
N GLU A 46 13.02 -6.83 19.31
CA GLU A 46 13.57 -8.17 19.42
C GLU A 46 14.33 -8.34 20.75
N ARG A 47 15.22 -7.39 21.07
CA ARG A 47 15.94 -7.36 22.36
C ARG A 47 14.99 -7.28 23.55
N ARG A 48 13.96 -6.45 23.51
CA ARG A 48 12.98 -6.32 24.61
C ARG A 48 12.15 -7.59 24.79
N ILE A 49 11.72 -8.25 23.71
CA ILE A 49 11.02 -9.55 23.77
C ILE A 49 11.89 -10.64 24.40
N GLN A 50 13.21 -10.61 24.19
CA GLN A 50 14.12 -11.56 24.84
C GLN A 50 14.14 -11.39 26.36
N LEU A 51 13.98 -10.16 26.84
CA LEU A 51 13.95 -9.80 28.27
C LEU A 51 12.58 -10.04 28.92
N LEU A 52 11.50 -10.09 28.13
CA LEU A 52 10.20 -10.54 28.62
C LEU A 52 10.33 -12.02 29.02
N GLY A 53 9.91 -12.36 30.24
CA GLY A 53 9.95 -13.71 30.83
C GLY A 53 9.07 -14.75 30.14
N LEU A 54 8.93 -14.67 28.82
CA LEU A 54 8.17 -15.55 27.94
C LEU A 54 8.83 -16.92 27.78
N THR A 55 8.00 -17.94 27.58
CA THR A 55 8.46 -19.28 27.18
C THR A 55 9.09 -19.26 25.79
N THR A 56 9.92 -20.26 25.47
CA THR A 56 10.55 -20.39 24.15
C THR A 56 9.53 -20.39 23.00
N ILE A 57 8.39 -21.07 23.19
CA ILE A 57 7.32 -21.14 22.19
C ILE A 57 6.68 -19.76 21.99
N ALA A 58 6.38 -19.04 23.08
CA ALA A 58 5.79 -17.71 23.00
C ALA A 58 6.75 -16.70 22.35
N LYS A 59 8.05 -16.74 22.68
CA LYS A 59 9.08 -15.92 22.03
C LYS A 59 9.14 -16.16 20.53
N ARG A 60 9.15 -17.44 20.11
CA ARG A 60 9.13 -17.82 18.69
C ARG A 60 7.92 -17.22 17.96
N LYS A 61 6.72 -17.34 18.53
CA LYS A 61 5.50 -16.74 17.95
C LYS A 61 5.60 -15.22 17.83
N CYS A 62 6.16 -14.55 18.83
CA CYS A 62 6.37 -13.10 18.77
C CYS A 62 7.35 -12.71 17.66
N PHE A 63 8.45 -13.46 17.48
CA PHE A 63 9.40 -13.21 16.40
C PHE A 63 8.82 -13.50 15.01
N ASP A 64 7.99 -14.53 14.87
CA ASP A 64 7.31 -14.82 13.61
C ASP A 64 6.34 -13.66 13.23
N ASN A 65 5.59 -13.13 14.20
CA ASN A 65 4.75 -11.95 14.01
C ASN A 65 5.57 -10.70 13.67
N LEU A 66 6.68 -10.47 14.37
CA LEU A 66 7.54 -9.31 14.14
C LEU A 66 8.19 -9.35 12.74
N ARG A 67 8.61 -10.53 12.27
CA ARG A 67 9.10 -10.74 10.89
C ARG A 67 8.02 -10.46 9.85
N SER A 68 6.76 -10.75 10.15
CA SER A 68 5.64 -10.38 9.28
C SER A 68 5.52 -8.86 9.16
N PHE A 69 5.59 -8.14 10.29
CA PHE A 69 5.57 -6.68 10.31
C PHE A 69 6.75 -6.05 9.58
N GLU A 70 7.96 -6.58 9.73
CA GLU A 70 9.13 -6.07 9.00
C GLU A 70 8.92 -6.09 7.47
N LYS A 71 8.24 -7.13 6.97
CA LYS A 71 8.02 -7.31 5.53
C LYS A 71 6.94 -6.40 4.96
N SER A 72 5.82 -6.22 5.67
CA SER A 72 4.62 -5.56 5.12
C SER A 72 4.21 -4.28 5.86
N SER A 73 4.54 -4.14 7.14
CA SER A 73 3.94 -3.10 8.01
C SER A 73 4.95 -2.10 8.58
N LEU A 74 6.25 -2.36 8.46
CA LEU A 74 7.31 -1.45 8.87
C LEU A 74 7.74 -0.59 7.68
N VAL A 75 7.43 0.70 7.73
CA VAL A 75 7.84 1.66 6.69
C VAL A 75 9.15 2.30 7.12
N LYS A 76 10.19 2.08 6.32
CA LYS A 76 11.50 2.69 6.54
C LYS A 76 11.43 4.19 6.25
N ARG A 77 12.19 4.96 7.01
CA ARG A 77 12.38 6.41 6.83
C ARG A 77 13.83 6.68 6.48
N ASP A 78 14.16 7.90 6.08
CA ASP A 78 15.54 8.23 5.72
C ASP A 78 16.48 8.16 6.93
N GLY A 79 17.67 7.63 6.69
CA GLY A 79 18.79 7.35 7.63
C GLY A 79 19.28 8.49 8.51
N LYS A 80 18.73 9.69 8.38
CA LYS A 80 19.39 10.90 8.85
C LYS A 80 19.50 10.89 10.38
N PRO A 81 20.70 11.09 10.93
CA PRO A 81 20.87 11.21 12.37
C PRO A 81 20.06 12.41 12.86
N LEU A 82 19.23 12.19 13.87
CA LEU A 82 18.44 13.22 14.53
C LEU A 82 19.16 13.66 15.79
N ASP A 83 19.30 14.98 15.96
CA ASP A 83 19.84 15.59 17.17
C ASP A 83 18.76 15.61 18.27
N ALA A 84 18.47 14.43 18.81
CA ALA A 84 17.49 14.23 19.87
C ALA A 84 17.93 13.08 20.78
N HIS A 85 17.68 13.23 22.07
CA HIS A 85 18.16 12.29 23.08
C HIS A 85 17.12 11.22 23.40
N THR A 86 15.84 11.59 23.44
CA THR A 86 14.75 10.64 23.73
C THR A 86 14.08 10.09 22.48
N TRP A 87 13.39 8.97 22.62
CA TRP A 87 12.59 8.41 21.52
C TRP A 87 11.45 9.34 21.11
N VAL A 88 10.78 9.95 22.10
CA VAL A 88 9.64 10.85 21.87
C VAL A 88 10.07 12.10 21.11
N GLU A 89 11.21 12.72 21.47
CA GLU A 89 11.78 13.85 20.74
C GLU A 89 12.06 13.50 19.27
N LYS A 90 12.67 12.33 19.01
CA LYS A 90 12.92 11.85 17.64
C LYS A 90 11.62 11.68 16.86
N ALA A 91 10.60 11.10 17.49
CA ALA A 91 9.30 10.92 16.87
C ALA A 91 8.63 12.27 16.55
N LYS A 92 8.70 13.25 17.46
CA LYS A 92 8.19 14.62 17.24
C LYS A 92 8.91 15.34 16.10
N LEU A 93 10.24 15.28 16.07
CA LEU A 93 11.04 15.89 15.00
C LEU A 93 10.68 15.30 13.63
N LEU A 94 10.54 13.98 13.55
CA LEU A 94 10.15 13.31 12.32
C LEU A 94 8.68 13.55 11.94
N ASN A 95 7.79 13.72 12.91
CA ASN A 95 6.40 14.08 12.67
C ASN A 95 6.26 15.45 11.99
N GLY A 96 7.15 16.40 12.34
CA GLY A 96 7.21 17.71 11.70
C GLY A 96 7.71 17.68 10.25
N GLN A 97 8.43 16.63 9.84
CA GLN A 97 8.93 16.44 8.47
C GLN A 97 7.96 15.60 7.63
N GLU A 98 7.49 14.49 8.20
CA GLU A 98 6.55 13.56 7.59
C GLU A 98 5.52 13.15 8.64
N ILE A 99 4.30 13.65 8.46
CA ILE A 99 3.21 13.59 9.43
C ILE A 99 2.81 12.14 9.72
N PHE A 100 2.89 11.76 10.99
CA PHE A 100 2.22 10.60 11.58
C PHE A 100 0.77 10.92 11.92
N GLU A 101 -0.05 9.87 11.95
CA GLU A 101 -1.40 9.95 12.54
C GLU A 101 -1.38 9.91 14.06
N GLY A 102 -0.34 9.35 14.65
CA GLY A 102 -0.11 9.39 16.09
C GLY A 102 1.26 8.88 16.48
N ILE A 103 1.75 9.40 17.60
CA ILE A 103 2.95 8.95 18.29
C ILE A 103 2.49 8.19 19.53
N LEU A 104 2.61 6.87 19.49
CA LEU A 104 2.18 5.97 20.54
C LEU A 104 3.33 5.78 21.53
N SER A 105 3.16 6.33 22.73
CA SER A 105 4.16 6.39 23.78
C SER A 105 3.53 6.12 25.15
N ASP A 106 4.21 6.51 26.23
CA ASP A 106 3.74 6.53 27.62
C ASP A 106 3.32 7.93 28.07
N GLN A 107 3.35 8.91 27.15
CA GLN A 107 2.99 10.30 27.35
C GLN A 107 1.69 10.63 26.59
N VAL A 108 0.97 11.64 27.07
CA VAL A 108 -0.26 12.14 26.45
C VAL A 108 -0.10 13.63 26.16
N SER A 109 -0.31 14.01 24.90
CA SER A 109 -0.36 15.41 24.45
C SER A 109 -1.08 15.45 23.10
N VAL A 110 -2.37 15.83 23.12
CA VAL A 110 -3.22 15.82 21.93
C VAL A 110 -2.68 16.76 20.84
N ASP A 111 -2.21 17.94 21.25
CA ASP A 111 -1.64 18.95 20.34
C ASP A 111 -0.39 18.42 19.61
N GLU A 112 0.39 17.58 20.27
CA GLU A 112 1.59 16.97 19.70
C GLU A 112 1.35 15.58 19.11
N LYS A 113 0.08 15.14 19.04
CA LYS A 113 -0.35 13.80 18.63
C LYS A 113 0.33 12.66 19.42
N LEU A 114 0.59 12.87 20.71
CA LEU A 114 1.09 11.86 21.63
C LEU A 114 -0.07 11.17 22.36
N TYR A 115 -0.07 9.85 22.33
CA TYR A 115 -1.10 9.01 22.94
C TYR A 115 -0.45 7.92 23.81
N ASP A 116 -1.01 7.68 25.01
CA ASP A 116 -0.54 6.59 25.87
C ASP A 116 -1.09 5.25 25.36
N TYR A 117 -0.23 4.46 24.75
CA TYR A 117 -0.63 3.18 24.17
C TYR A 117 -1.07 2.16 25.21
N ARG A 118 -0.64 2.31 26.46
CA ARG A 118 -1.04 1.45 27.58
C ARG A 118 -2.49 1.73 27.97
N ASN A 119 -2.94 2.97 27.79
CA ASN A 119 -4.29 3.42 28.12
C ASN A 119 -4.98 4.17 26.97
N MET A 120 -5.30 3.44 25.91
CA MET A 120 -6.02 3.97 24.75
C MET A 120 -7.53 4.18 24.99
N LEU A 121 -8.05 3.89 26.20
CA LEU A 121 -9.46 4.15 26.53
C LEU A 121 -9.71 5.64 26.77
N GLU A 122 -8.74 6.33 27.37
CA GLU A 122 -8.84 7.75 27.71
C GLU A 122 -8.36 8.65 26.56
N SER A 123 -7.41 8.16 25.74
CA SER A 123 -6.81 8.92 24.66
C SER A 123 -6.43 8.02 23.49
N VAL A 124 -7.16 8.17 22.38
CA VAL A 124 -6.98 7.41 21.14
C VAL A 124 -6.81 8.39 19.97
N PRO A 125 -5.94 8.11 18.98
CA PRO A 125 -5.87 8.90 17.77
C PRO A 125 -7.24 9.00 17.08
N ALA A 126 -7.62 10.18 16.61
CA ALA A 126 -8.91 10.39 15.92
C ALA A 126 -9.11 9.44 14.73
N ASP A 127 -8.01 9.12 14.02
CA ASP A 127 -7.97 8.23 12.86
C ASP A 127 -7.64 6.77 13.23
N TRP A 128 -7.86 6.38 14.49
CA TRP A 128 -7.54 5.03 14.95
C TRP A 128 -8.40 3.97 14.27
N ASP A 129 -9.71 4.20 14.17
CA ASP A 129 -10.63 3.29 13.49
C ASP A 129 -10.56 3.50 11.98
N ILE A 130 -10.08 2.48 11.28
CA ILE A 130 -9.81 2.56 9.83
C ILE A 130 -10.70 1.55 9.12
N GLU A 131 -11.64 2.07 8.34
CA GLU A 131 -12.52 1.25 7.51
C GLU A 131 -11.72 0.30 6.61
N GLN A 132 -12.20 -0.95 6.52
CA GLN A 132 -11.64 -1.95 5.62
C GLN A 132 -11.99 -1.65 4.16
N THR A 133 -13.20 -1.11 3.94
CA THR A 133 -13.75 -0.77 2.63
C THR A 133 -14.08 0.71 2.59
N LYS A 134 -13.70 1.38 1.50
CA LYS A 134 -14.09 2.75 1.22
C LYS A 134 -14.87 2.79 -0.10
N SER A 135 -16.05 3.39 -0.07
CA SER A 135 -16.84 3.67 -1.26
C SER A 135 -16.54 5.09 -1.75
N VAL A 136 -16.13 5.23 -3.01
CA VAL A 136 -15.81 6.52 -3.62
C VAL A 136 -16.60 6.69 -4.90
N GLN A 137 -16.88 7.93 -5.28
CA GLN A 137 -17.50 8.21 -6.58
C GLN A 137 -16.56 7.77 -7.71
N ARG A 138 -17.14 7.40 -8.87
CA ARG A 138 -16.37 7.10 -10.10
C ARG A 138 -15.78 8.38 -10.66
N ASP A 139 -14.64 8.75 -10.09
CA ASP A 139 -13.81 9.87 -10.43
C ASP A 139 -12.34 9.44 -10.30
N ALA A 140 -11.52 9.77 -11.29
CA ALA A 140 -10.15 9.30 -11.35
C ALA A 140 -9.30 9.77 -10.16
N LEU A 141 -9.55 10.97 -9.65
CA LEU A 141 -8.85 11.52 -8.49
C LEU A 141 -9.33 10.85 -7.20
N LEU A 142 -10.63 10.65 -7.02
CA LEU A 142 -11.17 9.98 -5.82
C LEU A 142 -10.76 8.50 -5.74
N ILE A 143 -10.74 7.79 -6.87
CA ILE A 143 -10.30 6.38 -6.96
C ILE A 143 -8.83 6.24 -6.57
N SER A 144 -7.96 7.08 -7.13
CA SER A 144 -6.50 7.04 -6.87
C SER A 144 -6.15 7.55 -5.47
N SER A 145 -6.76 8.66 -5.02
CA SER A 145 -6.49 9.25 -3.69
C SER A 145 -6.89 8.34 -2.52
N ALA A 146 -7.85 7.43 -2.72
CA ALA A 146 -8.26 6.47 -1.69
C ALA A 146 -7.08 5.61 -1.18
N ILE A 147 -6.11 5.32 -2.04
CA ILE A 147 -4.93 4.47 -1.74
C ILE A 147 -3.61 5.24 -1.78
N GLU A 148 -3.64 6.57 -1.89
CA GLU A 148 -2.46 7.42 -2.08
C GLU A 148 -1.35 7.17 -1.05
N LYS A 149 -1.67 7.13 0.25
CA LYS A 149 -0.67 6.88 1.31
C LYS A 149 0.09 5.56 1.07
N SER A 150 -0.62 4.53 0.65
CA SER A 150 -0.05 3.20 0.36
C SER A 150 0.92 3.23 -0.81
N LEU A 151 0.56 4.00 -1.84
CA LEU A 151 1.40 4.23 -3.01
C LEU A 151 2.67 5.00 -2.63
N ARG A 152 2.52 6.06 -1.83
CA ARG A 152 3.64 6.89 -1.35
C ARG A 152 4.62 6.13 -0.45
N PHE A 153 4.15 5.13 0.29
CA PHE A 153 5.00 4.27 1.13
C PHE A 153 5.67 3.15 0.36
N SER A 154 5.24 2.87 -0.87
CA SER A 154 5.75 1.71 -1.60
C SER A 154 7.23 1.89 -1.96
N ASN A 155 8.03 0.84 -1.72
CA ASN A 155 9.45 0.80 -2.06
C ASN A 155 9.80 -0.31 -3.07
N ARG A 156 8.77 -0.92 -3.66
CA ARG A 156 8.88 -1.86 -4.77
C ARG A 156 7.84 -1.50 -5.83
N PRO A 157 8.03 -1.89 -7.09
CA PRO A 157 7.03 -1.65 -8.13
C PRO A 157 5.63 -2.13 -7.72
N VAL A 158 4.64 -1.28 -7.98
CA VAL A 158 3.22 -1.57 -7.71
C VAL A 158 2.63 -2.36 -8.88
N LEU A 159 1.82 -3.36 -8.58
CA LEU A 159 1.10 -4.16 -9.59
C LEU A 159 -0.34 -3.65 -9.69
N PHE A 160 -0.73 -3.23 -10.88
CA PHE A 160 -2.11 -2.89 -11.25
C PHE A 160 -2.68 -4.06 -12.04
N ILE A 161 -3.72 -4.71 -11.54
CA ILE A 161 -4.37 -5.86 -12.16
C ILE A 161 -5.78 -5.45 -12.48
N ASP A 162 -6.09 -5.27 -13.77
CA ASP A 162 -7.44 -4.96 -14.24
C ASP A 162 -7.66 -5.55 -15.64
N PRO A 163 -8.48 -6.62 -15.78
CA PRO A 163 -8.74 -7.24 -17.07
C PRO A 163 -9.42 -6.28 -18.07
N TYR A 164 -10.02 -5.20 -17.58
CA TYR A 164 -10.73 -4.21 -18.39
C TYR A 164 -9.91 -2.96 -18.69
N PHE A 165 -8.70 -2.81 -18.14
CA PHE A 165 -7.84 -1.67 -18.46
C PHE A 165 -7.62 -1.54 -19.96
N ASP A 166 -7.98 -0.39 -20.51
CA ASP A 166 -7.80 -0.06 -21.92
C ASP A 166 -7.08 1.30 -22.04
N PRO A 167 -5.84 1.35 -22.55
CA PRO A 167 -5.09 2.58 -22.62
C PRO A 167 -5.66 3.61 -23.62
N LEU A 168 -6.50 3.18 -24.57
CA LEU A 168 -7.17 4.09 -25.52
C LEU A 168 -8.25 4.93 -24.83
N HIS A 169 -8.78 4.46 -23.70
CA HIS A 169 -9.86 5.11 -22.96
C HIS A 169 -9.34 5.99 -21.82
N GLU A 170 -9.74 7.26 -21.81
CA GLU A 170 -9.25 8.27 -20.86
C GLU A 170 -9.59 7.94 -19.42
N ASP A 171 -10.81 7.47 -19.20
CA ASP A 171 -11.34 7.06 -17.91
C ASP A 171 -10.59 5.86 -17.33
N SER A 172 -9.93 5.05 -18.17
CA SER A 172 -9.09 3.93 -17.72
C SER A 172 -7.65 4.35 -17.42
N ARG A 173 -7.05 5.24 -18.22
CA ARG A 173 -5.65 5.67 -18.01
C ARG A 173 -5.48 6.73 -16.91
N THR A 174 -6.40 7.69 -16.79
CA THR A 174 -6.27 8.81 -15.84
C THR A 174 -6.09 8.37 -14.38
N PRO A 175 -6.86 7.39 -13.86
CA PRO A 175 -6.65 6.86 -12.51
C PRO A 175 -5.24 6.27 -12.30
N ILE A 176 -4.69 5.58 -13.31
CA ILE A 176 -3.34 5.02 -13.23
C ILE A 176 -2.29 6.14 -13.24
N ILE A 177 -2.44 7.16 -14.09
CA ILE A 177 -1.55 8.32 -14.10
C ILE A 177 -1.54 9.03 -12.73
N ASN A 178 -2.71 9.25 -12.12
CA ASN A 178 -2.79 9.82 -10.77
C ASN A 178 -2.10 8.94 -9.71
N CYS A 179 -2.21 7.61 -9.85
CA CYS A 179 -1.46 6.68 -9.00
C CYS A 179 0.06 6.82 -9.23
N ILE A 180 0.53 6.92 -10.47
CA ILE A 180 1.94 7.14 -10.82
C ILE A 180 2.46 8.45 -10.21
N SER A 181 1.70 9.54 -10.27
CA SER A 181 2.05 10.80 -9.60
C SER A 181 2.23 10.61 -8.09
N SER A 182 1.36 9.82 -7.45
CA SER A 182 1.49 9.50 -6.01
C SER A 182 2.71 8.64 -5.70
N ILE A 183 3.05 7.70 -6.59
CA ILE A 183 4.21 6.81 -6.46
C ILE A 183 5.52 7.61 -6.60
N THR A 184 5.59 8.49 -7.59
CA THR A 184 6.78 9.31 -7.88
C THR A 184 7.00 10.40 -6.84
N ALA A 185 5.93 11.01 -6.33
CA ALA A 185 5.98 11.93 -5.18
C ALA A 185 6.14 11.22 -3.83
N GLY A 186 6.16 9.88 -3.82
CA GLY A 186 6.33 9.05 -2.64
C GLY A 186 7.74 9.09 -2.05
N ARG A 187 7.89 8.52 -0.86
CA ARG A 187 9.15 8.54 -0.08
C ARG A 187 10.34 7.96 -0.84
N PHE A 188 10.09 6.98 -1.70
CA PHE A 188 11.15 6.25 -2.42
C PHE A 188 11.30 6.65 -3.89
N GLY A 189 10.45 7.56 -4.40
CA GLY A 189 10.53 8.03 -5.79
C GLY A 189 10.63 6.90 -6.82
N LEU A 190 9.78 5.87 -6.70
CA LEU A 190 9.84 4.71 -7.59
C LEU A 190 9.64 5.13 -9.04
N LYS A 191 10.33 4.43 -9.94
CA LYS A 191 10.32 4.70 -11.39
C LYS A 191 9.72 3.57 -12.21
N LYS A 192 9.04 2.60 -11.60
CA LYS A 192 8.51 1.43 -12.30
C LYS A 192 7.21 0.92 -11.70
N ILE A 193 6.27 0.53 -12.55
CA ILE A 193 5.06 -0.23 -12.20
C ILE A 193 4.85 -1.38 -13.17
N PHE A 194 3.97 -2.31 -12.77
CA PHE A 194 3.46 -3.38 -13.63
C PHE A 194 1.96 -3.21 -13.84
N ILE A 195 1.50 -3.42 -15.08
CA ILE A 195 0.07 -3.45 -15.43
C ILE A 195 -0.26 -4.84 -15.97
N HIS A 196 -1.34 -5.45 -15.49
CA HIS A 196 -1.84 -6.74 -15.94
C HIS A 196 -3.25 -6.56 -16.47
N THR A 197 -3.46 -6.89 -17.74
CA THR A 197 -4.77 -6.80 -18.38
C THR A 197 -5.03 -8.00 -19.28
N CYS A 198 -6.23 -8.09 -19.86
CA CYS A 198 -6.62 -9.19 -20.73
C CYS A 198 -6.99 -8.67 -22.12
N GLU A 199 -6.84 -9.53 -23.14
CA GLU A 199 -7.57 -9.31 -24.39
C GLU A 199 -9.07 -9.59 -24.18
N GLN A 200 -9.91 -8.85 -24.89
CA GLN A 200 -11.35 -9.03 -24.89
C GLN A 200 -11.82 -9.35 -26.30
N GLN A 201 -12.34 -10.58 -26.45
CA GLN A 201 -13.00 -11.02 -27.67
C GLN A 201 -14.50 -10.74 -27.50
N ASP A 202 -14.97 -9.68 -28.16
CA ASP A 202 -16.38 -9.33 -28.25
C ASP A 202 -16.81 -9.34 -29.72
N ILE A 203 -18.06 -9.69 -29.96
CA ILE A 203 -18.69 -9.65 -31.29
C ILE A 203 -18.85 -8.18 -31.73
N ASP A 204 -19.11 -7.28 -30.78
CA ASP A 204 -19.07 -5.85 -31.02
C ASP A 204 -17.61 -5.38 -31.12
N TYR A 205 -17.19 -5.00 -32.32
CA TYR A 205 -15.84 -4.49 -32.59
C TYR A 205 -15.48 -3.27 -31.72
N ARG A 206 -16.46 -2.52 -31.21
CA ARG A 206 -16.25 -1.37 -30.33
C ARG A 206 -15.86 -1.77 -28.91
N ARG A 207 -16.10 -3.02 -28.52
CA ARG A 207 -15.75 -3.60 -27.22
C ARG A 207 -14.60 -4.61 -27.32
N ARG A 208 -14.14 -4.86 -28.54
CA ARG A 208 -13.00 -5.72 -28.80
C ARG A 208 -11.73 -4.99 -28.37
N LYS A 209 -10.93 -5.66 -27.54
CA LYS A 209 -9.63 -5.19 -27.08
C LYS A 209 -8.57 -6.24 -27.42
N ILE A 210 -7.74 -5.96 -28.41
CA ILE A 210 -6.65 -6.86 -28.83
C ILE A 210 -5.29 -6.26 -28.51
N ARG A 211 -4.26 -7.09 -28.42
CA ARG A 211 -2.90 -6.67 -28.07
C ARG A 211 -2.38 -5.49 -28.90
N THR A 212 -2.63 -5.46 -30.21
CA THR A 212 -2.17 -4.36 -31.08
C THR A 212 -2.80 -3.02 -30.71
N ASP A 213 -4.06 -3.01 -30.30
CA ASP A 213 -4.74 -1.78 -29.84
C ASP A 213 -4.24 -1.36 -28.46
N ILE A 214 -3.98 -2.32 -27.57
CA ILE A 214 -3.35 -2.07 -26.27
C ILE A 214 -1.97 -1.44 -26.47
N GLU A 215 -1.13 -2.04 -27.31
CA GLU A 215 0.22 -1.55 -27.59
C GLU A 215 0.19 -0.14 -28.22
N ARG A 216 -0.71 0.10 -29.18
CA ARG A 216 -0.93 1.44 -29.73
C ARG A 216 -1.32 2.44 -28.65
N GLY A 217 -2.31 2.12 -27.82
CA GLY A 217 -2.75 3.02 -26.75
C GLY A 217 -1.67 3.27 -25.69
N MET A 218 -0.84 2.26 -25.39
CA MET A 218 0.29 2.45 -24.49
C MET A 218 1.30 3.47 -25.05
N ASN A 219 1.67 3.34 -26.32
CA ASN A 219 2.62 4.25 -26.97
C ASN A 219 2.03 5.65 -27.22
N GLU A 220 0.79 5.74 -27.73
CA GLU A 220 0.21 7.01 -28.18
C GLU A 220 -0.50 7.78 -27.05
N CYS A 221 -1.04 7.10 -26.04
CA CYS A 221 -1.88 7.74 -25.01
C CYS A 221 -1.26 7.69 -23.60
N VAL A 222 -0.52 6.64 -23.24
CA VAL A 222 0.05 6.50 -21.89
C VAL A 222 1.46 7.06 -21.83
N GLN A 223 2.35 6.67 -22.76
CA GLN A 223 3.75 7.08 -22.76
C GLN A 223 3.95 8.62 -22.69
N PRO A 224 3.20 9.46 -23.43
CA PRO A 224 3.38 10.90 -23.36
C PRO A 224 2.98 11.53 -22.02
N LEU A 225 2.25 10.80 -21.17
CA LEU A 225 1.81 11.25 -19.85
C LEU A 225 2.72 10.76 -18.72
N LEU A 226 3.70 9.90 -19.02
CA LEU A 226 4.60 9.35 -18.02
C LEU A 226 5.67 10.38 -17.62
N PRO A 227 6.03 10.47 -16.34
CA PRO A 227 7.21 11.23 -15.93
C PRO A 227 8.48 10.72 -16.61
N GLN A 228 9.44 11.62 -16.85
CA GLN A 228 10.68 11.28 -17.54
C GLN A 228 11.40 10.10 -16.86
N GLY A 229 11.73 9.07 -17.65
CA GLY A 229 12.41 7.87 -17.19
C GLY A 229 11.56 6.95 -16.30
N PHE A 230 10.25 7.17 -16.21
CA PHE A 230 9.33 6.26 -15.54
C PHE A 230 8.95 5.11 -16.48
N GLU A 231 9.09 3.88 -16.00
CA GLU A 231 8.90 2.65 -16.74
C GLU A 231 7.52 2.04 -16.43
N VAL A 232 6.81 1.62 -17.48
CA VAL A 232 5.61 0.80 -17.35
C VAL A 232 5.82 -0.48 -18.12
N GLU A 233 5.68 -1.60 -17.41
CA GLU A 233 5.72 -2.93 -18.00
C GLU A 233 4.30 -3.53 -17.96
N LEU A 234 3.69 -3.70 -19.12
CA LEU A 234 2.33 -4.22 -19.26
C LEU A 234 2.33 -5.66 -19.76
N TRP A 235 1.62 -6.53 -19.06
CA TRP A 235 1.45 -7.94 -19.38
C TRP A 235 0.01 -8.22 -19.77
N VAL A 236 -0.15 -8.85 -20.94
CA VAL A 236 -1.45 -9.27 -21.48
C VAL A 236 -1.69 -10.74 -21.16
N TRP A 237 -2.88 -11.06 -20.67
CA TRP A 237 -3.27 -12.40 -20.24
C TRP A 237 -4.49 -12.91 -21.02
N PRO A 238 -4.71 -14.23 -21.08
CA PRO A 238 -5.97 -14.79 -21.58
C PRO A 238 -7.18 -14.26 -20.78
N ASN A 239 -8.31 -14.02 -21.44
CA ASN A 239 -9.51 -13.43 -20.83
C ASN A 239 -10.07 -14.26 -19.65
N ASN A 240 -9.88 -15.57 -19.67
CA ASN A 240 -10.30 -16.47 -18.59
C ASN A 240 -9.31 -16.54 -17.43
N TYR A 241 -8.20 -15.81 -17.48
CA TYR A 241 -7.16 -15.86 -16.45
C TYR A 241 -7.39 -14.82 -15.35
N ILE A 242 -7.83 -13.60 -15.69
CA ILE A 242 -8.01 -12.51 -14.74
C ILE A 242 -9.48 -12.10 -14.72
N HIS A 243 -10.08 -12.11 -13.54
CA HIS A 243 -11.45 -11.63 -13.31
C HIS A 243 -11.50 -10.55 -12.25
N ASP A 244 -10.70 -10.73 -11.20
CA ASP A 244 -10.58 -9.80 -10.09
C ASP A 244 -9.65 -8.63 -10.44
N ARG A 245 -9.86 -7.52 -9.72
CA ARG A 245 -9.22 -6.24 -9.99
C ARG A 245 -8.50 -5.79 -8.74
N PHE A 246 -7.19 -5.63 -8.84
CA PHE A 246 -6.35 -5.33 -7.68
C PHE A 246 -5.34 -4.22 -7.93
N VAL A 247 -5.00 -3.51 -6.87
CA VAL A 247 -3.75 -2.76 -6.78
C VAL A 247 -2.94 -3.33 -5.63
N ILE A 248 -1.75 -3.87 -5.94
CA ILE A 248 -0.90 -4.56 -4.98
C ILE A 248 0.40 -3.80 -4.79
N THR A 249 0.64 -3.35 -3.56
CA THR A 249 1.93 -2.78 -3.13
C THR A 249 2.72 -3.84 -2.33
N ASN A 250 3.98 -3.52 -1.99
CA ASN A 250 4.76 -4.36 -1.09
C ASN A 250 4.19 -4.41 0.35
N HIS A 251 3.36 -3.44 0.73
CA HIS A 251 2.79 -3.33 2.07
C HIS A 251 1.38 -3.93 2.17
N VAL A 252 0.50 -3.62 1.21
CA VAL A 252 -0.92 -3.97 1.24
C VAL A 252 -1.50 -4.15 -0.17
N GLY A 253 -2.60 -4.87 -0.29
CA GLY A 253 -3.39 -4.97 -1.52
C GLY A 253 -4.79 -4.35 -1.38
N TYR A 254 -5.35 -3.96 -2.52
CA TYR A 254 -6.70 -3.41 -2.63
C TYR A 254 -7.47 -4.11 -3.73
N ALA A 255 -8.67 -4.59 -3.43
CA ALA A 255 -9.63 -5.09 -4.40
C ALA A 255 -10.58 -3.96 -4.84
N TYR A 256 -10.83 -3.85 -6.14
CA TYR A 256 -11.70 -2.85 -6.74
C TYR A 256 -12.94 -3.52 -7.32
N GLY A 257 -14.12 -3.25 -6.74
CA GLY A 257 -15.36 -3.91 -7.15
C GLY A 257 -15.70 -3.73 -8.64
N HIS A 258 -15.39 -2.56 -9.20
CA HIS A 258 -15.64 -2.22 -10.61
C HIS A 258 -14.40 -1.66 -11.32
N GLY A 259 -13.21 -2.05 -10.87
CA GLY A 259 -11.94 -1.67 -11.47
C GLY A 259 -11.51 -0.24 -11.20
N LEU A 260 -10.49 0.18 -11.94
CA LEU A 260 -9.90 1.51 -11.81
C LEU A 260 -10.58 2.55 -12.70
N SER A 261 -11.35 2.13 -13.72
CA SER A 261 -12.00 3.06 -14.66
C SER A 261 -12.91 4.07 -13.94
N ALA A 262 -12.89 5.31 -14.42
CA ALA A 262 -13.77 6.39 -13.98
C ALA A 262 -15.09 6.48 -14.78
N ALA A 263 -15.34 5.62 -15.78
CA ALA A 263 -16.55 5.69 -16.59
C ALA A 263 -17.81 5.46 -15.75
N GLN A 264 -18.77 6.38 -15.81
CA GLN A 264 -20.05 6.24 -15.10
C GLN A 264 -21.02 5.38 -15.89
N PHE A 265 -21.72 4.47 -15.20
CA PHE A 265 -22.80 3.65 -15.75
C PHE A 265 -24.05 3.85 -14.89
N GLN A 266 -25.24 3.65 -15.46
CA GLN A 266 -26.53 3.93 -14.79
C GLN A 266 -26.68 3.28 -13.39
N ASP A 267 -26.03 2.13 -13.15
CA ASP A 267 -26.13 1.38 -11.88
C ASP A 267 -24.85 1.38 -11.03
N ALA A 268 -23.76 2.02 -11.48
CA ALA A 268 -22.46 1.97 -10.82
C ALA A 268 -21.86 3.37 -10.67
N ILE A 269 -22.43 4.16 -9.76
CA ILE A 269 -21.97 5.54 -9.49
C ILE A 269 -20.71 5.51 -8.59
N GLN A 270 -20.56 4.48 -7.78
CA GLN A 270 -19.46 4.33 -6.82
C GLN A 270 -18.59 3.10 -7.09
N VAL A 271 -17.33 3.17 -6.64
CA VAL A 271 -16.40 2.03 -6.58
C VAL A 271 -16.14 1.70 -5.13
N ASN A 272 -16.34 0.42 -4.79
CA ASN A 272 -15.90 -0.12 -3.52
C ASN A 272 -14.45 -0.55 -3.62
N ILE A 273 -13.61 0.07 -2.79
CA ILE A 273 -12.20 -0.24 -2.65
C ILE A 273 -12.02 -0.95 -1.33
N ASN A 274 -11.72 -2.24 -1.37
CA ASN A 274 -11.57 -3.08 -0.19
C ASN A 274 -10.10 -3.41 0.03
N ARG A 275 -9.58 -3.11 1.22
CA ARG A 275 -8.25 -3.59 1.62
C ARG A 275 -8.31 -5.11 1.77
N ILE A 276 -7.33 -5.83 1.24
CA ILE A 276 -7.31 -7.31 1.33
C ILE A 276 -6.34 -7.79 2.43
N SER A 277 -6.54 -9.03 2.87
CA SER A 277 -5.65 -9.66 3.86
C SER A 277 -4.24 -9.85 3.30
N GLU A 278 -3.26 -9.98 4.19
CA GLU A 278 -1.87 -10.27 3.80
C GLU A 278 -1.75 -11.58 3.00
N SER A 279 -2.53 -12.60 3.34
CA SER A 279 -2.53 -13.88 2.61
C SER A 279 -3.05 -13.73 1.18
N ALA A 280 -4.13 -12.98 0.98
CA ALA A 280 -4.66 -12.68 -0.35
C ALA A 280 -3.67 -11.83 -1.17
N ARG A 281 -3.07 -10.81 -0.55
CA ARG A 281 -2.03 -9.99 -1.18
C ARG A 281 -0.84 -10.82 -1.66
N GLN A 282 -0.32 -11.71 -0.81
CA GLN A 282 0.81 -12.58 -1.19
C GLN A 282 0.43 -13.58 -2.28
N PHE A 283 -0.80 -14.09 -2.26
CA PHE A 283 -1.31 -14.98 -3.29
C PHE A 283 -1.33 -14.27 -4.65
N GLU A 284 -1.97 -13.11 -4.75
CA GLU A 284 -2.05 -12.34 -6.00
C GLU A 284 -0.68 -11.83 -6.44
N TYR A 285 0.16 -11.33 -5.52
CA TYR A 285 1.51 -10.91 -5.84
C TYR A 285 2.32 -12.04 -6.48
N ARG A 286 2.30 -13.26 -5.90
CA ARG A 286 3.01 -14.42 -6.46
C ARG A 286 2.45 -14.83 -7.82
N ARG A 287 1.12 -14.88 -7.94
CA ARG A 287 0.43 -15.22 -9.19
C ARG A 287 0.84 -14.31 -10.33
N PHE A 288 0.96 -13.01 -10.07
CA PHE A 288 1.31 -11.99 -11.05
C PHE A 288 2.79 -11.60 -11.02
N SER A 289 3.68 -12.38 -10.39
CA SER A 289 5.13 -12.18 -10.47
C SER A 289 5.82 -13.12 -11.48
N THR A 290 5.07 -13.99 -12.17
CA THR A 290 5.59 -15.00 -13.10
C THR A 290 5.20 -14.72 -14.56
N ALA A 291 6.03 -15.20 -15.49
CA ALA A 291 5.79 -15.14 -16.94
C ALA A 291 4.88 -16.24 -17.47
N ALA A 292 4.67 -17.29 -16.69
CA ALA A 292 3.86 -18.42 -17.09
C ALA A 292 2.40 -17.99 -17.34
N GLY A 293 1.89 -18.26 -18.54
CA GLY A 293 0.48 -18.07 -18.90
C GLY A 293 0.14 -16.71 -19.52
N ARG A 294 1.12 -15.83 -19.75
CA ARG A 294 0.92 -14.57 -20.50
C ARG A 294 0.80 -14.80 -22.01
N LEU A 295 0.19 -13.83 -22.69
CA LEU A 295 0.08 -13.79 -24.14
C LEU A 295 1.20 -12.93 -24.74
N GLY A 296 2.20 -13.60 -25.33
CA GLY A 296 3.37 -12.94 -25.92
C GLY A 296 4.27 -12.26 -24.90
N ASP A 297 5.17 -11.42 -25.39
CA ASP A 297 6.12 -10.66 -24.58
C ASP A 297 5.43 -9.51 -23.82
N GLU A 298 6.11 -8.86 -22.88
CA GLU A 298 5.63 -7.63 -22.27
C GLU A 298 5.55 -6.47 -23.28
N ILE A 299 4.63 -5.54 -23.03
CA ILE A 299 4.62 -4.22 -23.67
C ILE A 299 5.35 -3.28 -22.71
N PHE A 300 6.48 -2.74 -23.13
CA PHE A 300 7.33 -1.89 -22.30
C PHE A 300 7.39 -0.47 -22.86
N ILE A 301 7.07 0.52 -22.03
CA ILE A 301 7.15 1.94 -22.38
C ILE A 301 7.90 2.73 -21.30
N VAL A 302 8.58 3.79 -21.72
CA VAL A 302 9.33 4.69 -20.83
C VAL A 302 8.91 6.13 -21.12
N GLY A 303 8.64 6.91 -20.07
CA GLY A 303 8.37 8.35 -20.21
C GLY A 303 9.56 9.10 -20.78
N ALA A 304 9.30 9.90 -21.82
CA ALA A 304 10.31 10.69 -22.55
C ALA A 304 10.71 11.97 -21.80
#